data_AF-A0AA39YHL7-F1
#
_entry.id   AF-A0AA39YHL7-F1
#
_cell.length_a   1.000
_cell.length_b   1.000
_cell.length_c   1.000
_cell.angle_alpha   90.00
_cell.angle_beta   90.00
_cell.angle_gamma   90.00
#
_symmetry.space_group_name_H-M   'P 1'
#
loop_
_entity.id
_entity.type
_entity.pdbx_description
1 polymer ?
#
loop_
_entity_poly.entity_id
_entity_poly.type
_entity_poly.pdbx_seq_one_letter_code
_entity_poly.pdbx_strand_id
1 'polypeptide(L)'
;MQFTTLTSTLLAALVASPLASATVFMGLSQGPSGDQSQVAWTNGTPNICAAFSTVVNGNTNPCGIDFNVDGNNGPFTFEGYGGNGLTLERNHQFNSNCKFIKSTINCDDGAKIGVSG
;
A
#
# COMPACT_ATOMS: atom_id res chain seq x y z
N MET A 1 22.90 35.91 35.67
CA MET A 1 22.21 35.33 34.50
C MET A 1 22.69 33.91 34.36
N GLN A 2 21.82 32.91 34.58
CA GLN A 2 22.15 31.53 34.23
C GLN A 2 20.85 30.81 33.89
N PHE A 3 20.55 30.78 32.59
CA PHE A 3 19.44 30.02 32.03
C PHE A 3 19.85 28.55 32.05
N THR A 4 19.20 27.75 32.89
CA THR A 4 19.31 26.30 32.87
C THR A 4 18.52 25.79 31.66
N THR A 5 19.23 25.50 30.58
CA THR A 5 18.68 24.87 29.38
C THR A 5 18.24 23.44 29.70
N LEU A 6 16.93 23.25 29.88
CA LEU A 6 16.29 21.94 29.86
C LEU A 6 16.29 21.44 28.41
N THR A 7 17.30 20.65 28.07
CA THR A 7 17.32 19.82 26.86
C THR A 7 16.26 18.74 27.02
N SER A 8 15.03 19.04 26.60
CA SER A 8 13.97 18.07 26.39
C SER A 8 14.43 17.08 25.32
N THR A 9 14.86 15.90 25.76
CA THR A 9 15.11 14.75 24.93
C THR A 9 13.82 14.43 24.17
N LEU A 10 13.85 14.62 22.85
CA LEU A 10 12.86 14.06 21.94
C LEU A 10 12.80 12.56 22.19
N LEU A 11 11.73 12.09 22.84
CA LEU A 11 11.27 10.72 22.68
C LEU A 11 10.79 10.63 21.23
N ALA A 12 11.72 10.32 20.32
CA ALA A 12 11.38 9.60 19.11
C ALA A 12 10.89 8.22 19.57
N ALA A 13 9.61 8.15 19.94
CA ALA A 13 8.89 6.91 19.92
C ALA A 13 8.89 6.47 18.46
N LEU A 14 9.94 5.72 18.08
CA LEU A 14 9.85 4.78 16.99
C LEU A 14 8.66 3.89 17.35
N VAL A 15 7.50 4.26 16.85
CA VAL A 15 6.44 3.33 16.51
C VAL A 15 7.01 2.43 15.41
N ALA A 16 7.93 1.55 15.81
CA ALA A 16 8.04 0.25 15.20
C ALA A 16 6.73 -0.45 15.57
N SER A 17 5.66 -0.06 14.87
CA SER A 17 4.41 -0.78 14.89
C SER A 17 4.80 -2.21 14.54
N PRO A 18 4.68 -3.17 15.47
CA PRO A 18 4.69 -4.56 15.04
C PRO A 18 3.64 -4.61 13.93
N LEU A 19 3.98 -5.20 12.79
CA LEU A 19 2.99 -5.54 11.78
C LEU A 19 1.97 -6.45 12.48
N ALA A 20 0.97 -5.86 13.13
CA ALA A 20 -0.28 -6.51 13.43
C ALA A 20 -0.81 -6.87 12.05
N SER A 21 -0.59 -8.12 11.64
CA SER A 21 -0.96 -8.76 10.38
C SER A 21 -1.73 -7.85 9.41
N ALA A 22 -1.04 -6.90 8.77
CA ALA A 22 -1.69 -5.99 7.84
C ALA A 22 -1.93 -6.75 6.54
N THR A 23 -3.19 -6.78 6.10
CA THR A 23 -3.57 -7.35 4.80
C THR A 23 -3.33 -6.27 3.75
N VAL A 24 -2.38 -6.49 2.85
CA VAL A 24 -2.16 -5.62 1.69
C VAL A 24 -3.03 -6.16 0.57
N PHE A 25 -3.87 -5.28 0.05
CA PHE A 25 -4.68 -5.56 -1.10
C PHE A 25 -4.04 -4.97 -2.33
N MET A 26 -4.36 -5.58 -3.45
CA MET A 26 -3.98 -5.12 -4.77
C MET A 26 -5.19 -5.11 -5.68
N GLY A 27 -5.21 -4.15 -6.57
CA GLY A 27 -6.24 -3.99 -7.57
C GLY A 27 -5.85 -2.97 -8.62
N LEU A 28 -6.76 -2.80 -9.57
CA LEU A 28 -6.63 -1.78 -10.60
C LEU A 28 -7.40 -0.55 -10.19
N SER A 29 -6.72 0.60 -10.21
CA SER A 29 -7.33 1.91 -10.16
C SER A 29 -7.64 2.38 -11.57
N GLN A 30 -8.84 2.89 -11.78
CA GLN A 30 -9.22 3.65 -12.96
C GLN A 30 -9.55 5.07 -12.53
N GLY A 31 -8.77 6.03 -13.03
CA GLY A 31 -8.98 7.46 -12.75
C GLY A 31 -10.19 8.03 -13.49
N PRO A 32 -10.63 9.25 -13.13
CA PRO A 32 -11.74 9.94 -13.80
C PRO A 32 -11.51 10.18 -15.30
N SER A 33 -10.24 10.28 -15.72
CA SER A 33 -9.80 10.41 -17.11
C SER A 33 -9.83 9.09 -17.90
N GLY A 34 -10.05 7.95 -17.23
CA GLY A 34 -10.01 6.62 -17.82
C GLY A 34 -8.63 5.94 -17.75
N ASP A 35 -7.60 6.63 -17.24
CA ASP A 35 -6.27 6.05 -17.05
C ASP A 35 -6.31 4.91 -16.02
N GLN A 36 -5.59 3.84 -16.31
CA GLN A 36 -5.51 2.65 -15.45
C GLN A 36 -4.15 2.54 -14.80
N SER A 37 -4.10 2.09 -13.55
CA SER A 37 -2.86 1.74 -12.84
C SER A 37 -3.09 0.59 -11.87
N GLN A 38 -2.09 -0.28 -11.70
CA GLN A 38 -2.07 -1.24 -10.59
C GLN A 38 -1.72 -0.50 -9.31
N VAL A 39 -2.54 -0.64 -8.28
CA VAL A 39 -2.38 0.03 -6.99
C VAL A 39 -2.44 -0.98 -5.84
N ALA A 40 -1.77 -0.65 -4.74
CA ALA A 40 -1.78 -1.42 -3.51
C ALA A 40 -2.16 -0.55 -2.31
N TRP A 41 -2.85 -1.12 -1.33
CA TRP A 41 -3.31 -0.41 -0.11
C TRP A 41 -3.48 -1.39 1.05
N THR A 42 -3.49 -0.92 2.30
CA THR A 42 -3.75 -1.78 3.47
C THR A 42 -5.21 -1.77 3.90
N ASN A 43 -5.65 -2.87 4.53
CA ASN A 43 -6.95 -2.94 5.21
C ASN A 43 -7.02 -2.00 6.42
N GLY A 44 -8.20 -1.42 6.65
CA GLY A 44 -8.47 -0.61 7.85
C GLY A 44 -8.06 0.85 7.74
N THR A 45 -7.66 1.32 6.56
CA THR A 45 -7.45 2.75 6.29
C THR A 45 -8.79 3.49 6.21
N PRO A 46 -8.93 4.68 6.84
CA PRO A 46 -10.19 5.44 6.84
C PRO A 46 -10.68 5.82 5.44
N ASN A 47 -9.75 6.08 4.51
CA ASN A 47 -10.05 6.30 3.10
C ASN A 47 -9.01 5.57 2.24
N ILE A 48 -9.42 4.41 1.74
CA ILE A 48 -8.65 3.52 0.86
C ILE A 48 -8.16 4.22 -0.41
N CYS A 49 -8.90 5.21 -0.91
CA CYS A 49 -8.58 5.97 -2.11
C CYS A 49 -7.50 7.04 -1.87
N ALA A 50 -7.30 7.48 -0.63
CA ALA A 50 -6.26 8.45 -0.28
C ALA A 50 -4.93 7.79 0.13
N ALA A 51 -4.95 6.47 0.36
CA ALA A 51 -3.89 5.76 1.05
C ALA A 51 -3.19 4.70 0.18
N PHE A 52 -3.75 4.41 -1.01
CA PHE A 52 -3.12 3.51 -1.96
C PHE A 52 -1.85 4.11 -2.55
N SER A 53 -1.00 3.23 -3.09
CA SER A 53 0.19 3.61 -3.85
C SER A 53 0.17 2.94 -5.21
N THR A 54 0.55 3.70 -6.24
CA THR A 54 0.70 3.19 -7.59
C THR A 54 1.93 2.32 -7.68
N VAL A 55 1.74 1.04 -8.03
CA VAL A 55 2.83 0.09 -8.26
C VAL A 55 3.34 0.21 -9.69
N VAL A 56 2.43 0.20 -10.66
CA VAL A 56 2.74 0.39 -12.08
C VAL A 56 1.59 1.08 -12.79
N ASN A 57 1.92 1.93 -13.78
CA ASN A 57 0.92 2.52 -14.66
C ASN A 57 0.49 1.51 -15.73
N GLY A 58 -0.81 1.49 -16.02
CA GLY A 58 -1.45 0.52 -16.90
C GLY A 58 -1.77 -0.82 -16.22
N ASN A 59 -2.22 -1.78 -17.03
CA ASN A 59 -2.54 -3.15 -16.60
C ASN A 59 -1.34 -4.11 -16.74
N THR A 60 -0.13 -3.60 -16.52
CA THR A 60 1.11 -4.39 -16.62
C THR A 60 1.27 -5.28 -15.39
N ASN A 61 2.02 -6.37 -15.51
CA ASN A 61 2.33 -7.24 -14.38
C ASN A 61 3.04 -6.45 -13.26
N PRO A 62 2.47 -6.38 -12.04
CA PRO A 62 3.07 -5.64 -10.93
C PRO A 62 4.16 -6.44 -10.17
N CYS A 63 4.47 -7.67 -10.60
CA CYS A 63 5.43 -8.52 -9.90
C CYS A 63 6.89 -8.09 -10.10
N GLY A 64 7.71 -8.27 -9.06
CA GLY A 64 9.13 -7.89 -9.06
C GLY A 64 9.37 -6.38 -9.00
N ILE A 65 8.32 -5.60 -8.72
CA ILE A 65 8.41 -4.14 -8.56
C ILE A 65 8.27 -3.81 -7.08
N ASP A 66 9.23 -3.05 -6.56
CA ASP A 66 9.20 -2.55 -5.20
C ASP A 66 8.25 -1.34 -5.09
N PHE A 67 7.43 -1.32 -4.05
CA PHE A 67 6.54 -0.22 -3.74
C PHE A 67 6.39 -0.02 -2.23
N ASN A 68 5.89 1.15 -1.84
CA ASN A 68 5.50 1.44 -0.46
C ASN A 68 3.97 1.63 -0.43
N VAL A 69 3.35 1.51 0.75
CA VAL A 69 1.94 1.81 1.00
C VAL A 69 1.81 2.68 2.24
N ASP A 70 0.72 3.42 2.39
CA ASP A 70 0.30 4.06 3.64
C ASP A 70 1.43 4.76 4.45
N GLY A 71 1.86 5.94 4.01
CA GLY A 71 2.85 6.74 4.75
C GLY A 71 4.26 6.14 4.73
N ASN A 72 4.69 5.62 3.57
CA ASN A 72 6.00 4.99 3.33
C ASN A 72 6.25 3.64 4.01
N ASN A 73 5.21 2.92 4.44
CA ASN A 73 5.39 1.54 4.89
C ASN A 73 5.88 0.67 3.71
N GLY A 74 7.01 -0.01 3.88
CA GLY A 74 7.68 -0.76 2.80
C GLY A 74 9.21 -0.81 3.01
N PRO A 75 10.00 -1.08 1.94
CA PRO A 75 9.53 -1.52 0.62
C PRO A 75 8.87 -2.90 0.68
N PHE A 76 7.92 -3.13 -0.22
CA PHE A 76 7.26 -4.42 -0.47
C PHE A 76 7.40 -4.79 -1.93
N THR A 77 7.40 -6.08 -2.23
CA THR A 77 7.48 -6.60 -3.59
C THR A 77 6.41 -7.67 -3.77
N PHE A 78 5.69 -7.64 -4.89
CA PHE A 78 4.81 -8.77 -5.24
C PHE A 78 5.61 -9.82 -6.01
N GLU A 79 5.54 -11.06 -5.56
CA GLU A 79 6.19 -12.20 -6.18
C GLU A 79 5.15 -13.13 -6.82
N GLY A 80 5.43 -13.60 -8.04
CA GLY A 80 4.59 -14.50 -8.81
C GLY A 80 4.34 -14.08 -10.27
N TYR A 81 3.38 -14.74 -10.91
CA TYR A 81 2.87 -14.36 -12.22
C TYR A 81 1.52 -13.65 -12.00
N GLY A 82 1.45 -12.34 -12.27
CA GLY A 82 0.29 -11.45 -12.07
C GLY A 82 -1.09 -12.13 -12.01
N GLY A 83 -1.87 -11.91 -10.94
CA GLY A 83 -3.23 -12.45 -10.79
C GLY A 83 -3.62 -12.81 -9.35
N ASN A 84 -4.50 -13.80 -9.17
CA ASN A 84 -4.95 -14.26 -7.84
C ASN A 84 -3.87 -15.06 -7.06
N GLY A 85 -2.71 -15.35 -7.66
CA GLY A 85 -1.63 -16.17 -7.10
C GLY A 85 -0.41 -15.37 -6.61
N LEU A 86 -0.63 -14.14 -6.16
CA LEU A 86 0.45 -13.22 -5.78
C LEU A 86 0.80 -13.34 -4.30
N THR A 87 2.10 -13.38 -4.02
CA THR A 87 2.61 -13.36 -2.65
C THR A 87 3.26 -12.01 -2.38
N LEU A 88 2.99 -11.41 -1.23
CA LEU A 88 3.65 -10.18 -0.83
C LEU A 88 4.95 -10.54 -0.10
N GLU A 89 6.07 -9.98 -0.53
CA GLU A 89 7.38 -10.18 0.06
C GLU A 89 7.88 -8.87 0.71
N ARG A 90 8.51 -9.00 1.88
CA ARG A 90 9.23 -7.92 2.56
C ARG A 90 10.41 -8.51 3.32
N ASN A 91 11.62 -8.02 3.07
CA ASN A 91 12.84 -8.46 3.76
C ASN A 91 13.03 -10.00 3.72
N HIS A 92 12.80 -10.61 2.57
CA HIS A 92 12.80 -12.06 2.31
C HIS A 92 11.78 -12.88 3.10
N GLN A 93 10.75 -12.23 3.63
CA GLN A 93 9.62 -12.88 4.30
C GLN A 93 8.34 -12.71 3.49
N PHE A 94 7.65 -13.84 3.28
CA PHE A 94 6.40 -13.87 2.54
C PHE A 94 5.21 -13.70 3.49
N ASN A 95 4.32 -12.77 3.16
CA ASN A 95 3.03 -12.59 3.80
C ASN A 95 1.93 -13.17 2.90
N SER A 96 1.26 -14.20 3.41
CA SER A 96 0.15 -14.87 2.72
C SER A 96 -1.16 -14.06 2.72
N ASN A 97 -1.21 -12.92 3.43
CA ASN A 97 -2.39 -12.06 3.48
C ASN A 97 -2.45 -11.06 2.31
N CYS A 98 -1.76 -11.32 1.20
CA CYS A 98 -1.98 -10.62 -0.06
C CYS A 98 -3.33 -11.03 -0.64
N LYS A 99 -4.19 -10.06 -1.01
CA LYS A 99 -5.47 -10.38 -1.62
C LYS A 99 -5.79 -9.47 -2.82
N PHE A 100 -6.03 -10.10 -3.97
CA PHE A 100 -6.64 -9.43 -5.10
C PHE A 100 -8.13 -9.23 -4.86
N ILE A 101 -8.61 -8.00 -4.94
CA ILE A 101 -10.00 -7.66 -4.67
C ILE A 101 -10.81 -7.63 -5.98
N LYS A 102 -11.83 -8.49 -6.06
CA LYS A 102 -12.80 -8.54 -7.18
C LYS A 102 -13.99 -7.58 -7.03
N SER A 103 -14.04 -6.77 -5.97
CA SER A 103 -15.07 -5.75 -5.79
C SER A 103 -14.56 -4.38 -6.19
N THR A 104 -15.35 -3.61 -6.94
CA THR A 104 -15.04 -2.22 -7.26
C THR A 104 -15.37 -1.32 -6.08
N ILE A 105 -14.37 -0.61 -5.59
CA ILE A 105 -14.46 0.46 -4.60
C ILE A 105 -14.63 1.76 -5.37
N ASN A 106 -15.59 2.59 -4.97
CA ASN A 106 -15.77 3.92 -5.55
C ASN A 106 -15.16 4.97 -4.63
N CYS A 107 -14.40 5.90 -5.20
CA CYS A 107 -13.78 7.01 -4.52
C CYS A 107 -14.58 8.30 -4.71
N ASP A 108 -14.49 9.23 -3.76
CA ASP A 108 -15.25 10.49 -3.77
C ASP A 108 -14.92 11.40 -4.96
N ASP A 109 -13.71 11.27 -5.52
CA ASP A 109 -13.24 11.98 -6.70
C ASP A 109 -13.69 11.33 -8.03
N GLY A 110 -14.43 10.22 -7.95
CA GLY A 110 -14.90 9.45 -9.10
C GLY A 110 -13.94 8.35 -9.56
N ALA A 111 -12.77 8.21 -8.94
CA ALA A 111 -11.87 7.08 -9.19
C ALA A 111 -12.50 5.76 -8.72
N LYS A 112 -12.06 4.65 -9.32
CA LYS A 112 -12.55 3.31 -8.99
C LYS A 112 -11.39 2.36 -8.76
N ILE A 113 -11.44 1.62 -7.67
CA ILE A 113 -10.40 0.64 -7.31
C ILE A 113 -11.04 -0.75 -7.29
N GLY A 114 -10.79 -1.57 -8.32
CA GLY A 114 -11.25 -2.96 -8.38
C GLY A 114 -11.75 -3.42 -9.74
N VAL A 115 -11.23 -4.59 -10.14
CA VAL A 115 -11.40 -5.40 -11.37
C VAL A 115 -11.26 -4.67 -12.72
N SER A 116 -10.22 -5.04 -13.47
CA SER A 116 -10.40 -5.32 -14.90
C SER A 116 -10.54 -6.82 -15.08
N GLY A 117 -11.47 -7.22 -15.93
CA GLY A 117 -11.48 -8.56 -16.53
C GLY A 117 -10.28 -8.80 -17.44
#